data_AF-A0A6B3IG12-F1
#
_entry.id   AF-A0A6B3IG12-F1
#
_cell.length_a   1.000
_cell.length_b   1.000
_cell.length_c   1.000
_cell.angle_alpha   90.00
_cell.angle_beta   90.00
_cell.angle_gamma   90.00
#
_symmetry.space_group_name_H-M   'P 1'
#
loop_
_entity.id
_entity.type
_entity.pdbx_description
1 polymer ?
#
loop_
_entity_poly.entity_id
_entity_poly.type
_entity_poly.pdbx_seq_one_letter_code
_entity_poly.pdbx_strand_id
1 'polypeptide(L)'
;ADPARARTTGGTGLGLSIAVEDARLHGGWLQAWGEPGGGSQFRLTLPRTADEPLRGSPIPLEPEDSRRNRENRERDEASTSENRL
;
A
#
# COMPACT_ATOMS: atom_id res chain seq x y z
N ALA A 1 -19.37 -10.20 -20.44
CA ALA A 1 -18.96 -9.33 -19.31
C ALA A 1 -20.15 -9.18 -18.37
N ASP A 2 -19.96 -9.29 -17.06
CA ASP A 2 -21.03 -9.20 -16.05
C ASP A 2 -21.67 -7.79 -16.04
N PRO A 3 -22.99 -7.65 -16.29
CA PRO A 3 -23.70 -6.37 -16.26
C PRO A 3 -23.57 -5.61 -14.94
N ALA A 4 -23.33 -6.28 -13.80
CA ALA A 4 -23.12 -5.62 -12.51
C ALA A 4 -21.82 -4.79 -12.44
N ARG A 5 -20.89 -5.04 -13.37
CA ARG A 5 -19.60 -4.35 -13.47
C ARG A 5 -19.61 -3.18 -14.45
N ALA A 6 -20.65 -3.04 -15.26
CA ALA A 6 -20.82 -1.92 -16.17
C ALA A 6 -21.40 -0.71 -15.43
N ARG A 7 -20.54 0.13 -14.85
CA ARG A 7 -20.98 1.40 -14.24
C ARG A 7 -20.85 2.53 -15.25
N THR A 8 -21.98 3.12 -15.61
CA THR A 8 -22.09 4.31 -16.48
C THR A 8 -21.90 5.63 -15.73
N THR A 9 -21.85 5.59 -14.40
CA THR A 9 -21.58 6.74 -13.52
C THR A 9 -20.44 6.36 -12.59
N GLY A 10 -19.49 7.27 -12.35
CA GLY A 10 -18.40 7.05 -11.40
C GLY A 10 -18.94 6.57 -10.04
N GLY A 11 -18.27 5.61 -9.42
CA GLY A 11 -18.72 5.06 -8.13
C GLY A 11 -18.83 6.15 -7.05
N THR A 12 -19.64 5.91 -6.03
CA THR A 12 -19.90 6.85 -4.91
C THR A 12 -18.68 7.17 -4.03
N GLY A 13 -17.51 6.60 -4.32
CA GLY A 13 -16.29 6.77 -3.53
C GLY A 13 -16.28 6.03 -2.18
N LEU A 14 -17.34 5.29 -1.83
CA LEU A 14 -17.49 4.65 -0.52
C LEU A 14 -16.66 3.38 -0.34
N GLY A 15 -16.10 2.80 -1.40
CA GLY A 15 -15.45 1.48 -1.33
C GLY A 15 -14.30 1.43 -0.32
N LEU A 16 -13.47 2.48 -0.27
CA LEU A 16 -12.31 2.50 0.63
C LEU A 16 -12.71 2.75 2.09
N SER A 17 -13.72 3.60 2.34
CA SER A 17 -14.19 3.84 3.70
C SER A 17 -14.83 2.61 4.32
N ILE A 18 -15.62 1.86 3.53
CA ILE A 18 -16.18 0.57 3.95
C ILE A 18 -15.05 -0.42 4.27
N ALA A 19 -14.06 -0.57 3.38
CA ALA A 19 -12.96 -1.50 3.58
C ALA A 19 -12.09 -1.15 4.81
N VAL A 20 -11.92 0.14 5.13
CA VAL A 20 -11.23 0.57 6.35
C VAL A 20 -12.00 0.15 7.60
N GLU A 21 -13.33 0.30 7.59
CA GLU A 21 -14.17 -0.09 8.72
C GLU A 21 -14.18 -1.61 8.89
N ASP A 22 -14.32 -2.36 7.80
CA ASP A 22 -14.24 -3.82 7.81
C ASP A 22 -12.89 -4.28 8.39
N ALA A 23 -11.77 -3.68 7.96
CA ALA A 23 -10.47 -4.01 8.50
C ALA A 23 -10.40 -3.78 10.02
N ARG A 24 -10.93 -2.65 10.51
CA ARG A 24 -10.95 -2.32 11.95
C ARG A 24 -11.81 -3.27 12.77
N LEU A 25 -12.99 -3.65 12.25
CA LEU A 25 -13.86 -4.63 12.90
C LEU A 25 -13.17 -6.00 13.07
N HIS A 26 -12.24 -6.34 12.18
CA HIS A 26 -11.42 -7.55 12.28
C HIS A 26 -10.11 -7.35 13.09
N GLY A 27 -9.96 -6.24 13.82
CA GLY A 27 -8.75 -5.91 14.58
C GLY A 27 -7.55 -5.55 13.70
N GLY A 28 -7.79 -5.28 12.42
CA GLY A 28 -6.78 -5.04 11.39
C GLY A 28 -6.58 -3.58 10.99
N TRP A 29 -5.65 -3.37 10.07
CA TRP A 29 -5.36 -2.06 9.47
C TRP A 29 -5.43 -2.14 7.95
N LEU A 30 -6.07 -1.14 7.33
CA LEU A 30 -5.99 -0.89 5.90
C LEU A 30 -5.29 0.45 5.66
N GLN A 31 -4.22 0.43 4.87
CA GLN A 31 -3.42 1.60 4.54
C GLN A 31 -3.30 1.75 3.03
N ALA A 32 -3.15 2.99 2.57
CA ALA A 32 -2.99 3.31 1.16
C ALA A 32 -1.73 4.16 0.95
N TRP A 33 -1.06 3.89 -0.16
CA TRP A 33 0.02 4.71 -0.69
C TRP A 33 -0.20 4.84 -2.20
N GLY A 34 0.27 5.93 -2.78
CA GLY A 34 0.22 6.10 -4.21
C GLY A 34 1.19 7.15 -4.70
N GLU A 35 1.49 7.07 -5.99
CA GLU A 35 2.37 7.96 -6.69
C GLU A 35 1.72 8.39 -8.01
N PRO A 36 1.66 9.70 -8.32
CA PRO A 36 1.16 10.17 -9.60
C PRO A 36 1.89 9.50 -10.79
N GLY A 37 1.14 8.79 -11.63
CA GLY A 37 1.69 8.03 -12.76
C GLY A 37 2.49 6.78 -12.38
N GLY A 38 2.66 6.49 -11.08
CA GLY A 38 3.28 5.25 -10.55
C GLY A 38 2.26 4.26 -9.98
N GLY A 39 1.00 4.68 -9.84
CA GLY A 39 -0.11 3.82 -9.41
C GLY A 39 -0.41 3.96 -7.92
N SER A 40 -1.03 2.93 -7.35
CA SER A 40 -1.45 2.91 -5.95
C SER A 40 -1.28 1.52 -5.36
N GLN A 41 -0.88 1.47 -4.08
CA GLN A 41 -0.74 0.26 -3.30
C GLN A 41 -1.63 0.35 -2.05
N PHE A 42 -2.39 -0.71 -1.80
CA PHE A 42 -3.24 -0.86 -0.62
C PHE A 42 -2.74 -2.03 0.19
N ARG A 43 -2.53 -1.83 1.48
CA ARG A 43 -1.98 -2.82 2.40
C ARG A 43 -2.98 -3.12 3.50
N LEU A 44 -3.51 -4.34 3.48
CA LEU A 44 -4.36 -4.89 4.54
C LEU A 44 -3.51 -5.79 5.45
N THR A 45 -3.51 -5.48 6.73
CA THR A 45 -2.88 -6.31 7.77
C THR A 45 -3.95 -6.76 8.74
N LEU A 46 -4.02 -8.07 9.00
CA LEU A 46 -4.97 -8.67 9.94
C LEU A 46 -4.21 -9.48 11.01
N PRO A 47 -4.70 -9.51 12.26
CA PRO A 47 -4.22 -10.45 13.25
C PRO A 47 -4.38 -11.89 12.77
N ARG A 48 -3.40 -12.75 13.05
CA ARG A 48 -3.51 -14.19 12.73
C ARG A 48 -4.51 -14.89 13.66
N THR A 49 -4.63 -14.38 14.89
CA THR A 49 -5.56 -14.84 15.92
C THR A 49 -6.47 -13.69 16.31
N ALA A 50 -7.74 -13.96 16.55
CA ALA A 50 -8.66 -12.96 17.09
C ALA A 50 -8.11 -12.38 18.40
N ASP A 51 -8.38 -11.09 18.61
CA ASP A 51 -7.99 -10.30 19.80
C ASP A 51 -6.47 -10.14 20.03
N GLU A 52 -5.63 -10.60 19.10
CA GLU A 52 -4.19 -10.32 19.13
C GLU A 52 -3.89 -8.93 18.53
N PRO A 53 -3.14 -8.05 19.22
CA PRO A 53 -2.80 -6.75 18.67
C PRO A 53 -1.83 -6.86 17.50
N LEU A 54 -2.07 -6.07 16.45
CA LEU A 54 -1.11 -5.90 15.37
C LEU A 54 0.16 -5.22 15.87
N ARG A 55 1.31 -5.86 15.63
CA ARG A 55 2.64 -5.30 15.94
C ARG A 55 3.23 -4.52 14.77
N GLY A 56 2.75 -4.77 13.56
CA GLY A 56 3.30 -4.23 12.33
C GLY A 56 2.84 -5.02 11.12
N SER A 57 3.09 -4.47 9.94
CA SER A 57 2.93 -5.20 8.68
C SER A 57 4.26 -5.84 8.29
N PRO A 58 4.26 -7.11 7.83
CA PRO A 58 5.47 -7.79 7.37
C PRO A 58 5.96 -7.28 6.00
N ILE A 59 5.08 -6.66 5.21
CA ILE A 59 5.42 -6.08 3.89
C ILE A 59 5.39 -4.56 3.97
N PRO A 60 6.24 -3.82 3.23
CA PRO A 60 6.24 -2.36 3.22
C PRO A 60 4.97 -1.77 2.58
N LEU A 61 4.65 -0.51 2.93
CA LEU A 61 3.48 0.18 2.38
C LEU A 61 3.80 0.79 1.01
N GLU A 62 5.00 1.33 0.87
CA GLU A 62 5.54 1.84 -0.39
C GLU A 62 6.21 0.70 -1.16
N PRO A 63 5.87 0.47 -2.45
CA PRO A 63 6.54 -0.50 -3.32
C PRO A 63 8.03 -0.22 -3.47
N GLU A 64 8.83 -1.27 -3.68
CA GLU A 64 10.28 -1.13 -3.90
C GLU A 64 10.63 -0.35 -5.17
N ASP A 65 9.75 -0.37 -6.17
CA ASP A 65 9.89 0.30 -7.45
C ASP A 65 9.23 1.69 -7.47
N SER A 66 8.86 2.27 -6.32
CA SER A 66 8.48 3.69 -6.27
C SER A 66 9.61 4.58 -6.78
N ARG A 67 9.31 5.76 -7.35
CA ARG A 67 10.38 6.64 -7.86
C ARG A 67 11.34 7.02 -6.74
N ARG A 68 10.81 7.33 -5.55
CA ARG A 68 11.61 7.65 -4.37
C ARG A 68 12.57 6.52 -4.00
N ASN A 69 12.09 5.28 -3.98
CA ASN A 69 12.92 4.13 -3.63
C ASN A 69 13.98 3.83 -4.70
N ARG A 70 13.65 4.02 -5.98
CA ARG A 70 14.63 3.94 -7.08
C ARG A 70 15.72 5.00 -6.96
N GLU A 71 15.33 6.26 -6.77
CA GLU A 71 16.26 7.38 -6.58
C GLU A 71 17.16 7.20 -5.35
N ASN A 72 16.62 6.63 -4.26
CA ASN A 72 17.42 6.32 -3.06
C ASN A 72 18.49 5.26 -3.38
N ARG A 73 18.11 4.17 -4.07
CA ARG A 73 19.07 3.12 -4.47
C ARG A 73 20.20 3.66 -5.34
N GLU A 74 19.87 4.51 -6.32
CA GLU A 74 20.87 5.14 -7.20
C GLU A 74 21.84 6.05 -6.42
N ARG A 75 21.35 6.81 -5.44
CA ARG A 75 22.20 7.64 -4.56
C ARG A 75 23.13 6.81 -3.70
N ASP A 76 22.62 5.74 -3.09
CA ASP A 76 23.40 4.86 -2.22
C ASP A 76 24.51 4.15 -3.01
N GLU A 77 24.23 3.73 -4.24
CA GLU A 77 25.21 3.13 -5.17
C GLU A 77 26.31 4.13 -5.60
N ALA A 78 25.92 5.38 -5.89
CA ALA A 78 26.88 6.44 -6.23
C ALA A 78 27.82 6.77 -5.06
N SER A 79 27.28 6.90 -3.84
CA SER A 79 28.07 7.23 -2.64
C SER A 79 29.01 6.09 -2.22
N THR A 80 28.60 4.84 -2.44
CA THR A 80 29.47 3.65 -2.23
C THR A 80 30.66 3.62 -3.19
N SER A 81 30.48 4.15 -4.42
CA SER A 81 31.51 4.18 -5.45
C SER A 81 32.55 5.28 -5.21
N GLU A 82 32.12 6.44 -4.69
CA GLU A 82 33.02 7.56 -4.38
C GLU A 82 33.92 7.29 -3.16
N ASN A 83 33.44 6.54 -2.15
CA ASN A 83 34.23 6.24 -0.94
C ASN A 83 35.22 5.06 -1.11
N ARG A 84 35.34 4.50 -2.32
CA ARG A 84 36.28 3.41 -2.65
C ARG A 84 37.54 3.90 -3.38
N LEU A 85 37.67 5.21 -3.61
CA LEU A 85 38.84 5.90 -4.17
C LEU A 85 39.58 6.67 -3.09
#